data_AF-A0A2U8E3I6-F1
#
_entry.id   AF-A0A2U8E3I6-F1
#
_cell.length_a   1.000
_cell.length_b   1.000
_cell.length_c   1.000
_cell.angle_alpha   90.00
_cell.angle_beta   90.00
_cell.angle_gamma   90.00
#
_symmetry.space_group_name_H-M   'P 1'
#
loop_
_entity.id
_entity.type
_entity.pdbx_description
1 polymer ?
#
loop_
_entity_poly.entity_id
_entity_poly.type
_entity_poly.pdbx_seq_one_letter_code
_entity_poly.pdbx_strand_id
1 'polypeptide(L)'
;MIDWLRATLATDTGTPTIVISHYEFFLNRGVSPVSGYDLGKGSSMDKKLMTTLAAAPNVVATMNGHMHYNAVGNYQGITSIQTPAFVEWPNAYRVCRVYPDRIEWEVRQMSNRGLIREGVVKEKALLWMLSTTNDDLAGTVKLAPRTPVTTVIDEDFEGSTLPRSVFGYRVSREIDTTRAHSGKSSLRVKTTGKDWGTVGFDLDQLMDFSAAGEISLWVYAEPAARVSAYVSAQVIGNKDRHTVARVAGKIEPGKWCQLKAQIPAGYWRMDEKDVRLVVRTHGECWIDSVKMRAVR
;
A
#
# COMPACT_ATOMS: atom_id res chain seq x y z
N MET A 1 -19.82 -7.99 15.58
CA MET A 1 -20.62 -7.16 14.66
C MET A 1 -20.22 -7.31 13.19
N ILE A 2 -19.07 -7.90 12.81
CA ILE A 2 -18.70 -8.02 11.38
C ILE A 2 -19.14 -9.33 10.71
N ASP A 3 -19.52 -10.34 11.49
CA ASP A 3 -19.75 -11.69 10.97
C ASP A 3 -20.98 -11.76 10.04
N TRP A 4 -21.97 -10.89 10.26
CA TRP A 4 -23.11 -10.76 9.33
C TRP A 4 -22.64 -10.27 7.95
N LEU A 5 -21.73 -9.28 7.89
CA LEU A 5 -21.23 -8.73 6.63
C LEU A 5 -20.41 -9.78 5.88
N ARG A 6 -19.59 -10.55 6.60
CA ARG A 6 -18.86 -11.68 6.02
C ARG A 6 -19.82 -12.71 5.43
N ALA A 7 -20.86 -13.08 6.17
CA ALA A 7 -21.87 -14.03 5.71
C ALA A 7 -22.60 -13.51 4.46
N THR A 8 -23.04 -12.25 4.46
CA THR A 8 -23.69 -11.60 3.32
C THR A 8 -22.80 -11.61 2.09
N LEU A 9 -21.54 -11.15 2.20
CA LEU A 9 -20.62 -11.12 1.06
C LEU A 9 -20.24 -12.52 0.55
N ALA A 10 -20.32 -13.55 1.40
CA ALA A 10 -20.09 -14.93 0.98
C ALA A 10 -21.25 -15.54 0.19
N THR A 11 -22.47 -14.98 0.27
CA THR A 11 -23.63 -15.48 -0.48
C THR A 11 -23.58 -15.15 -1.97
N ASP A 12 -22.88 -14.09 -2.35
CA ASP A 12 -22.69 -13.66 -3.73
C ASP A 12 -21.29 -13.06 -3.88
N THR A 13 -20.43 -13.75 -4.61
CA THR A 13 -19.07 -13.31 -4.93
C THR A 13 -18.92 -12.92 -6.41
N GLY A 14 -20.01 -12.89 -7.17
CA GLY A 14 -20.02 -12.59 -8.60
C GLY A 14 -20.50 -11.19 -8.92
N THR A 15 -21.49 -10.66 -8.17
CA THR A 15 -22.07 -9.33 -8.42
C THR A 15 -21.20 -8.22 -7.83
N PRO A 16 -20.69 -7.28 -8.65
CA PRO A 16 -19.92 -6.13 -8.17
C PRO A 16 -20.66 -5.39 -7.05
N THR A 17 -20.00 -5.23 -5.92
CA THR A 17 -20.55 -4.73 -4.68
C THR A 17 -19.83 -3.47 -4.24
N ILE A 18 -20.60 -2.49 -3.77
CA ILE A 18 -20.09 -1.25 -3.18
C ILE A 18 -20.59 -1.22 -1.75
N VAL A 19 -19.69 -0.97 -0.80
CA VAL A 19 -20.06 -0.87 0.62
C VAL A 19 -20.06 0.59 1.04
N ILE A 20 -21.17 1.02 1.63
CA ILE A 20 -21.40 2.40 2.03
C ILE A 20 -21.49 2.47 3.55
N SER A 21 -20.81 3.43 4.16
CA SER A 21 -20.82 3.67 5.60
C SER A 21 -20.83 5.17 5.88
N HIS A 22 -21.25 5.55 7.09
CA HIS A 22 -21.00 6.90 7.58
C HIS A 22 -19.50 7.12 7.77
N TYR A 23 -18.85 6.23 8.54
CA TYR A 23 -17.43 6.28 8.88
C TYR A 23 -16.52 5.78 7.76
N GLU A 24 -15.28 6.22 7.83
CA GLU A 24 -14.26 5.94 6.85
C GLU A 24 -13.80 4.48 6.77
N PHE A 25 -13.43 4.12 5.55
CA PHE A 25 -12.89 2.82 5.19
C PHE A 25 -11.37 2.90 5.12
N PHE A 26 -10.82 3.10 3.93
CA PHE A 26 -9.40 3.37 3.74
C PHE A 26 -9.21 4.81 3.24
N LEU A 27 -8.25 5.52 3.84
CA LEU A 27 -7.80 6.84 3.43
C LEU A 27 -6.27 6.85 3.30
N ASN A 28 -5.77 7.62 2.32
CA ASN A 28 -4.34 7.88 2.17
C ASN A 28 -3.81 8.65 3.38
N ARG A 29 -2.48 8.61 3.58
CA ARG A 29 -1.80 9.17 4.74
C ARG A 29 -0.69 10.14 4.34
N GLY A 30 -0.18 10.89 5.31
CA GLY A 30 0.91 11.84 5.12
C GLY A 30 0.43 13.17 4.56
N VAL A 31 1.40 14.00 4.15
CA VAL A 31 1.12 15.34 3.62
C VAL A 31 0.57 15.22 2.22
N SER A 32 -0.64 15.75 2.00
CA SER A 32 -1.26 15.83 0.69
C SER A 32 -0.33 16.56 -0.29
N PRO A 33 0.00 15.96 -1.45
CA PRO A 33 0.83 16.62 -2.45
C PRO A 33 0.13 17.78 -3.16
N VAL A 34 -1.19 17.87 -3.06
CA VAL A 34 -2.00 18.91 -3.73
C VAL A 34 -2.33 20.06 -2.79
N SER A 35 -2.80 19.74 -1.58
CA SER A 35 -3.27 20.76 -0.63
C SER A 35 -2.26 21.09 0.48
N GLY A 36 -1.21 20.29 0.65
CA GLY A 36 -0.30 20.40 1.80
C GLY A 36 -0.93 19.98 3.13
N TYR A 37 -2.16 19.48 3.12
CA TYR A 37 -2.85 19.03 4.32
C TYR A 37 -2.22 17.75 4.89
N ASP A 38 -1.85 17.76 6.16
CA ASP A 38 -1.33 16.58 6.85
C ASP A 38 -2.48 15.67 7.25
N LEU A 39 -2.61 14.53 6.54
CA LEU A 39 -3.60 13.49 6.82
C LEU A 39 -3.23 12.64 8.04
N GLY A 40 -2.17 13.00 8.75
CA GLY A 40 -1.68 12.30 9.92
C GLY A 40 -0.84 11.07 9.58
N LYS A 41 -0.37 10.41 10.64
CA LYS A 41 0.59 9.30 10.57
C LYS A 41 -0.06 7.91 10.54
N GLY A 42 -1.38 7.83 10.72
CA GLY A 42 -2.14 6.58 10.70
C GLY A 42 -3.21 6.65 9.62
N SER A 43 -3.46 5.54 8.92
CA SER A 43 -4.69 5.42 8.14
C SER A 43 -5.86 5.38 9.12
N SER A 44 -6.85 6.24 8.92
CA SER A 44 -8.13 6.05 9.60
C SER A 44 -8.83 4.90 8.88
N MET A 45 -8.64 3.70 9.42
CA MET A 45 -9.08 2.45 8.82
C MET A 45 -9.48 1.46 9.90
N ASP A 46 -10.75 1.04 9.89
CA ASP A 46 -11.16 -0.18 10.57
C ASP A 46 -10.56 -1.38 9.80
N LYS A 47 -9.47 -1.90 10.37
CA LYS A 47 -8.68 -2.96 9.74
C LYS A 47 -9.47 -4.26 9.64
N LYS A 48 -10.32 -4.56 10.63
CA LYS A 48 -11.17 -5.77 10.61
C LYS A 48 -12.21 -5.66 9.49
N LEU A 49 -12.79 -4.46 9.33
CA LEU A 49 -13.69 -4.13 8.23
C LEU A 49 -13.01 -4.30 6.87
N MET A 50 -11.91 -3.60 6.65
CA MET A 50 -11.22 -3.64 5.35
C MET A 50 -10.70 -5.02 4.99
N THR A 51 -10.20 -5.81 5.95
CA THR A 51 -9.86 -7.22 5.74
C THR A 51 -11.08 -8.03 5.27
N THR A 52 -12.24 -7.83 5.90
CA THR A 52 -13.47 -8.56 5.52
C THR A 52 -13.92 -8.18 4.12
N LEU A 53 -13.84 -6.90 3.76
CA LEU A 53 -14.16 -6.41 2.41
C LEU A 53 -13.18 -6.92 1.36
N ALA A 54 -11.88 -6.90 1.67
CA ALA A 54 -10.83 -7.37 0.78
C ALA A 54 -10.91 -8.87 0.47
N ALA A 55 -11.38 -9.68 1.42
CA ALA A 55 -11.61 -11.11 1.23
C ALA A 55 -12.68 -11.40 0.15
N ALA A 56 -13.68 -10.53 0.01
CA ALA A 56 -14.76 -10.66 -0.97
C ALA A 56 -14.34 -10.06 -2.33
N PRO A 57 -14.09 -10.89 -3.37
CA PRO A 57 -13.55 -10.41 -4.64
C PRO A 57 -14.50 -9.47 -5.37
N ASN A 58 -15.81 -9.59 -5.14
CA ASN A 58 -16.81 -8.73 -5.75
C ASN A 58 -16.93 -7.35 -5.10
N VAL A 59 -16.35 -7.07 -3.93
CA VAL A 59 -16.35 -5.70 -3.39
C VAL A 59 -15.37 -4.85 -4.20
N VAL A 60 -15.86 -3.93 -5.02
CA VAL A 60 -15.02 -3.14 -5.96
C VAL A 60 -14.76 -1.72 -5.47
N ALA A 61 -15.62 -1.20 -4.60
CA ALA A 61 -15.44 0.12 -4.01
C ALA A 61 -16.09 0.24 -2.63
N THR A 62 -15.66 1.26 -1.90
CA THR A 62 -16.32 1.72 -0.70
C THR A 62 -16.62 3.21 -0.80
N MET A 63 -17.67 3.67 -0.13
CA MET A 63 -18.04 5.09 -0.09
C MET A 63 -18.37 5.51 1.34
N ASN A 64 -17.87 6.66 1.75
CA ASN A 64 -18.25 7.27 3.02
C ASN A 64 -18.28 8.79 2.94
N GLY A 65 -18.72 9.43 4.02
CA GLY A 65 -18.86 10.87 4.11
C GLY A 65 -18.60 11.41 5.51
N HIS A 66 -17.62 10.85 6.23
CA HIS A 66 -17.29 11.29 7.59
C HIS A 66 -16.31 12.45 7.61
N MET A 67 -15.25 12.37 6.79
CA MET A 67 -14.22 13.40 6.77
C MET A 67 -14.65 14.56 5.90
N HIS A 68 -14.20 15.75 6.27
CA HIS A 68 -14.56 16.98 5.59
C HIS A 68 -13.53 17.33 4.51
N TYR A 69 -13.14 16.37 3.66
CA TYR A 69 -12.29 16.62 2.49
C TYR A 69 -12.55 15.54 1.44
N ASN A 70 -12.18 15.81 0.20
CA ASN A 70 -12.21 14.81 -0.86
C ASN A 70 -10.95 13.95 -0.76
N ALA A 71 -11.13 12.63 -0.76
CA ALA A 71 -10.02 11.70 -0.87
C ALA A 71 -10.46 10.45 -1.61
N VAL A 72 -9.57 9.94 -2.45
CA VAL A 72 -9.71 8.64 -3.09
C VAL A 72 -8.46 7.84 -2.76
N GLY A 73 -8.67 6.68 -2.16
CA GLY A 73 -7.62 5.71 -1.87
C GLY A 73 -7.87 4.42 -2.65
N ASN A 74 -6.84 3.60 -2.73
CA ASN A 74 -6.97 2.23 -3.19
C ASN A 74 -6.46 1.27 -2.10
N TYR A 75 -7.26 0.27 -1.77
CA TYR A 75 -6.86 -0.80 -0.86
C TYR A 75 -7.10 -2.14 -1.53
N GLN A 76 -6.03 -2.79 -1.99
CA GLN A 76 -6.07 -4.10 -2.66
C GLN A 76 -7.06 -4.15 -3.84
N GLY A 77 -7.08 -3.09 -4.66
CA GLY A 77 -8.00 -2.97 -5.78
C GLY A 77 -9.40 -2.50 -5.42
N ILE A 78 -9.72 -2.28 -4.13
CA ILE A 78 -10.95 -1.60 -3.71
C ILE A 78 -10.72 -0.09 -3.79
N THR A 79 -11.50 0.59 -4.62
CA THR A 79 -11.48 2.06 -4.67
C THR A 79 -12.26 2.61 -3.48
N SER A 80 -11.58 3.25 -2.55
CA SER A 80 -12.16 3.81 -1.32
C SER A 80 -12.40 5.30 -1.50
N ILE A 81 -13.67 5.69 -1.59
CA ILE A 81 -14.10 7.04 -1.91
C ILE A 81 -14.58 7.75 -0.65
N GLN A 82 -13.96 8.89 -0.34
CA GLN A 82 -14.41 9.83 0.69
C GLN A 82 -15.06 11.05 0.03
N THR A 83 -16.29 11.34 0.45
CA THR A 83 -16.96 12.60 0.13
C THR A 83 -16.86 13.54 1.34
N PRO A 84 -16.79 14.87 1.14
CA PRO A 84 -16.92 15.81 2.25
C PRO A 84 -18.24 15.60 2.98
N ALA A 85 -18.18 15.52 4.32
CA ALA A 85 -19.34 15.34 5.17
C ALA A 85 -20.37 16.45 5.02
N PHE A 86 -21.62 16.08 4.70
CA PHE A 86 -22.72 17.02 4.47
C PHE A 86 -23.24 17.68 5.76
N VAL A 87 -23.18 16.98 6.90
CA VAL A 87 -23.90 17.34 8.14
C VAL A 87 -23.42 18.63 8.78
N GLU A 88 -22.19 19.05 8.51
CA GLU A 88 -21.67 20.34 8.99
C GLU A 88 -21.60 21.40 7.87
N TRP A 89 -21.34 21.00 6.61
CA TRP A 89 -21.24 21.94 5.49
C TRP A 89 -21.38 21.33 4.11
N PRO A 90 -22.49 21.59 3.41
CA PRO A 90 -22.66 21.12 2.05
C PRO A 90 -22.00 22.09 1.06
N ASN A 91 -20.71 21.91 0.78
CA ASN A 91 -19.98 22.70 -0.22
C ASN A 91 -19.72 21.98 -1.53
N ALA A 92 -19.74 20.65 -1.49
CA ALA A 92 -19.57 19.80 -2.64
C ALA A 92 -20.32 18.48 -2.45
N TYR A 93 -20.63 17.84 -3.56
CA TYR A 93 -21.27 16.52 -3.63
C TYR A 93 -20.65 15.73 -4.77
N ARG A 94 -20.69 14.40 -4.67
CA ARG A 94 -20.26 13.52 -5.76
C ARG A 94 -21.46 13.10 -6.61
N VAL A 95 -21.32 13.21 -7.93
CA VAL A 95 -22.26 12.63 -8.88
C VAL A 95 -21.68 11.32 -9.39
N CYS A 96 -22.36 10.22 -9.14
CA CYS A 96 -21.98 8.90 -9.66
C CYS A 96 -22.88 8.53 -10.83
N ARG A 97 -22.29 8.27 -12.00
CA ARG A 97 -22.96 7.72 -13.18
C ARG A 97 -22.66 6.23 -13.24
N VAL A 98 -23.70 5.41 -13.20
CA VAL A 98 -23.58 3.95 -13.19
C VAL A 98 -23.86 3.40 -14.57
N TYR A 99 -22.92 2.62 -15.10
CA TYR A 99 -23.00 1.91 -16.36
C TYR A 99 -22.95 0.39 -16.09
N PRO A 100 -23.23 -0.47 -17.08
CA PRO A 100 -23.16 -1.91 -16.88
C PRO A 100 -21.79 -2.43 -16.40
N ASP A 101 -20.70 -1.79 -16.83
CA ASP A 101 -19.33 -2.25 -16.63
C ASP A 101 -18.50 -1.36 -15.69
N ARG A 102 -19.02 -0.19 -15.29
CA ARG A 102 -18.27 0.79 -14.50
C ARG A 102 -19.16 1.82 -13.80
N ILE A 103 -18.56 2.51 -12.84
CA ILE A 103 -19.09 3.74 -12.27
C ILE A 103 -18.10 4.85 -12.58
N GLU A 104 -18.59 5.94 -13.14
CA GLU A 104 -17.86 7.19 -13.24
C GLU A 104 -18.34 8.12 -12.16
N TRP A 105 -17.43 8.88 -11.56
CA TRP A 105 -17.80 9.86 -10.55
C TRP A 105 -17.07 11.18 -10.78
N GLU A 106 -17.70 12.27 -10.36
CA GLU A 106 -17.12 13.61 -10.33
C GLU A 106 -17.58 14.37 -9.09
N VAL A 107 -16.73 15.24 -8.57
CA VAL A 107 -17.06 16.19 -7.50
C VAL A 107 -17.64 17.45 -8.12
N ARG A 108 -18.80 17.88 -7.63
CA ARG A 108 -19.41 19.17 -7.98
C ARG A 108 -19.50 20.05 -6.76
N GLN A 109 -19.25 21.35 -6.93
CA GLN A 109 -19.43 22.33 -5.87
C GLN A 109 -20.87 22.83 -5.84
N MET A 110 -21.36 23.17 -4.66
CA MET A 110 -22.62 23.86 -4.51
C MET A 110 -22.49 25.31 -4.97
N SER A 111 -23.41 25.75 -5.84
CA SER A 111 -23.40 27.09 -6.43
C SER A 111 -23.76 28.18 -5.42
N ASN A 112 -24.56 27.86 -4.39
CA ASN A 112 -24.99 28.82 -3.38
C ASN A 112 -23.88 29.09 -2.34
N ARG A 113 -23.00 30.04 -2.66
CA ARG A 113 -21.91 30.49 -1.78
C ARG A 113 -22.40 31.29 -0.55
N GLY A 114 -23.66 31.74 -0.53
CA GLY A 114 -24.24 32.46 0.60
C GLY A 114 -24.40 31.57 1.83
N LEU A 115 -24.93 30.35 1.63
CA LEU A 115 -25.00 29.33 2.69
C LEU A 115 -23.60 28.97 3.22
N ILE A 116 -22.63 28.93 2.30
CA ILE A 116 -21.22 28.64 2.59
C ILE A 116 -20.59 29.73 3.48
N ARG A 117 -20.94 31.00 3.27
CA ARG A 117 -20.41 32.15 4.03
C ARG A 117 -20.95 32.23 5.45
N GLU A 118 -22.22 31.90 5.66
CA GLU A 118 -22.91 32.09 6.95
C GLU A 118 -22.79 30.88 7.88
N GLY A 119 -22.59 29.67 7.36
CA GLY A 119 -22.58 28.42 8.14
C GLY A 119 -21.23 28.00 8.75
N VAL A 120 -20.15 28.79 8.59
CA VAL A 120 -18.77 28.32 8.83
C VAL A 120 -18.06 29.07 9.95
N VAL A 121 -17.39 28.31 10.81
CA VAL A 121 -16.26 28.81 11.62
C VAL A 121 -15.11 29.09 10.65
N LYS A 122 -14.82 30.37 10.38
CA LYS A 122 -13.95 30.85 9.28
C LYS A 122 -12.62 30.09 9.16
N GLU A 123 -12.06 29.68 10.28
CA GLU A 123 -10.79 28.96 10.41
C GLU A 123 -10.84 27.54 9.79
N LYS A 124 -12.03 26.95 9.62
CA LYS A 124 -12.24 25.60 9.06
C LYS A 124 -12.70 25.59 7.60
N ALA A 125 -13.02 26.75 7.03
CA ALA A 125 -13.59 26.87 5.68
C ALA A 125 -12.71 26.24 4.58
N LEU A 126 -11.39 26.35 4.73
CA LEU A 126 -10.42 25.86 3.75
C LEU A 126 -10.33 24.33 3.72
N LEU A 127 -10.37 23.67 4.89
CA LEU A 127 -10.28 22.20 5.01
C LEU A 127 -11.36 21.51 4.18
N TRP A 128 -12.54 22.10 4.16
CA TRP A 128 -13.73 21.47 3.62
C TRP A 128 -13.78 21.47 2.09
N MET A 129 -12.97 22.29 1.43
CA MET A 129 -12.83 22.32 -0.05
C MET A 129 -11.61 21.54 -0.55
N LEU A 130 -10.89 20.83 0.32
CA LEU A 130 -9.64 20.20 -0.05
C LEU A 130 -9.85 18.93 -0.87
N SER A 131 -8.93 18.74 -1.81
CA SER A 131 -8.61 17.46 -2.41
C SER A 131 -7.21 17.09 -1.95
N THR A 132 -7.05 15.86 -1.52
CA THR A 132 -5.79 15.31 -1.03
C THR A 132 -4.85 14.88 -2.17
N THR A 133 -5.40 14.50 -3.32
CA THR A 133 -4.67 14.05 -4.52
C THR A 133 -5.31 14.62 -5.79
N ASN A 134 -4.61 14.54 -6.94
CA ASN A 134 -5.11 15.02 -8.22
C ASN A 134 -6.33 14.21 -8.71
N ASP A 135 -6.42 12.95 -8.31
CA ASP A 135 -7.44 12.01 -8.75
C ASP A 135 -8.69 12.03 -7.84
N ASP A 136 -8.79 12.99 -6.92
CA ASP A 136 -9.90 13.07 -5.97
C ASP A 136 -11.16 13.72 -6.55
N LEU A 137 -11.05 14.43 -7.67
CA LEU A 137 -12.12 15.23 -8.28
C LEU A 137 -12.96 14.48 -9.31
N ALA A 138 -12.40 13.48 -9.98
CA ALA A 138 -13.15 12.59 -10.85
C ALA A 138 -12.42 11.25 -11.00
N GLY A 139 -13.15 10.20 -11.36
CA GLY A 139 -12.55 8.90 -11.59
C GLY A 139 -13.53 7.83 -12.04
N THR A 140 -13.03 6.60 -12.12
CA THR A 140 -13.80 5.45 -12.57
C THR A 140 -13.52 4.23 -11.68
N VAL A 141 -14.57 3.47 -11.38
CA VAL A 141 -14.50 2.15 -10.74
C VAL A 141 -15.02 1.12 -11.74
N LYS A 142 -14.25 0.08 -12.04
CA LYS A 142 -14.72 -1.04 -12.88
C LYS A 142 -15.65 -1.93 -12.07
N LEU A 143 -16.79 -2.33 -12.65
CA LEU A 143 -17.74 -3.26 -12.06
C LEU A 143 -17.42 -4.69 -12.53
N ALA A 144 -16.21 -5.15 -12.22
CA ALA A 144 -15.79 -6.53 -12.42
C ALA A 144 -15.22 -7.05 -11.10
N PRO A 145 -15.44 -8.33 -10.74
CA PRO A 145 -14.79 -8.93 -9.58
C PRO A 145 -13.28 -8.68 -9.61
N ARG A 146 -12.74 -8.24 -8.48
CA ARG A 146 -11.31 -8.03 -8.31
C ARG A 146 -10.60 -9.39 -8.34
N THR A 147 -9.49 -9.44 -9.07
CA THR A 147 -8.48 -10.46 -8.84
C THR A 147 -7.80 -10.13 -7.50
N PRO A 148 -7.79 -11.05 -6.51
CA PRO A 148 -7.02 -10.83 -5.29
C PRO A 148 -5.57 -10.48 -5.64
N VAL A 149 -5.01 -9.48 -4.99
CA VAL A 149 -3.59 -9.13 -5.16
C VAL A 149 -2.77 -10.30 -4.64
N THR A 150 -2.31 -11.15 -5.56
CA THR A 150 -1.46 -12.30 -5.26
C THR A 150 0.01 -11.91 -5.38
N THR A 151 0.36 -10.93 -6.20
CA THR A 151 1.75 -10.46 -6.35
C THR A 151 1.91 -9.09 -5.69
N VAL A 152 2.78 -9.01 -4.69
CA VAL A 152 3.12 -7.80 -3.93
C VAL A 152 4.41 -7.17 -4.45
N ILE A 153 5.41 -7.99 -4.76
CA ILE A 153 6.65 -7.60 -5.45
C ILE A 153 6.95 -8.66 -6.50
N ASP A 154 7.34 -8.22 -7.70
CA ASP A 154 8.00 -9.06 -8.71
C ASP A 154 9.03 -8.20 -9.44
N GLU A 155 10.27 -8.20 -8.94
CA GLU A 155 11.37 -7.39 -9.45
C GLU A 155 12.50 -8.29 -9.96
N ASP A 156 12.74 -8.22 -11.26
CA ASP A 156 13.82 -8.91 -11.99
C ASP A 156 14.98 -7.97 -12.38
N PHE A 157 14.82 -6.66 -12.17
CA PHE A 157 15.83 -5.64 -12.48
C PHE A 157 16.26 -5.59 -13.96
N GLU A 158 15.41 -6.00 -14.90
CA GLU A 158 15.71 -5.95 -16.35
C GLU A 158 15.58 -4.53 -16.95
N GLY A 159 15.06 -3.57 -16.17
CA GLY A 159 14.95 -2.18 -16.57
C GLY A 159 16.29 -1.42 -16.54
N SER A 160 16.39 -0.34 -17.32
CA SER A 160 17.60 0.52 -17.35
C SER A 160 17.73 1.46 -16.15
N THR A 161 16.73 1.52 -15.27
CA THR A 161 16.71 2.39 -14.08
C THR A 161 16.19 1.62 -12.87
N LEU A 162 16.63 2.02 -11.68
CA LEU A 162 16.17 1.41 -10.43
C LEU A 162 14.67 1.65 -10.22
N PRO A 163 13.89 0.63 -9.82
CA PRO A 163 12.50 0.81 -9.45
C PRO A 163 12.35 1.82 -8.30
N ARG A 164 11.32 2.67 -8.36
CA ARG A 164 11.07 3.70 -7.33
C ARG A 164 10.80 3.13 -5.94
N SER A 165 10.32 1.88 -5.87
CA SER A 165 10.05 1.12 -4.64
C SER A 165 11.31 0.73 -3.88
N VAL A 166 12.47 0.73 -4.56
CA VAL A 166 13.76 0.41 -3.95
C VAL A 166 14.28 1.66 -3.25
N PHE A 167 14.72 1.54 -2.00
CA PHE A 167 15.46 2.58 -1.26
C PHE A 167 16.80 2.04 -0.74
N GLY A 168 17.75 2.92 -0.44
CA GLY A 168 19.07 2.56 0.07
C GLY A 168 19.51 3.44 1.25
N TYR A 169 20.17 2.85 2.23
CA TYR A 169 20.78 3.53 3.36
C TYR A 169 22.21 2.99 3.59
N ARG A 170 23.21 3.88 3.55
CA ARG A 170 24.64 3.53 3.64
C ARG A 170 25.10 2.47 2.61
N VAL A 171 24.48 2.50 1.43
CA VAL A 171 24.84 1.67 0.28
C VAL A 171 24.82 2.49 -0.99
N SER A 172 25.68 2.14 -1.95
CA SER A 172 25.45 2.43 -3.36
C SER A 172 24.63 1.30 -3.98
N ARG A 173 23.90 1.64 -5.03
CA ARG A 173 22.97 0.75 -5.72
C ARG A 173 22.89 1.11 -7.19
N GLU A 174 22.95 0.10 -8.04
CA GLU A 174 22.87 0.26 -9.49
C GLU A 174 22.33 -1.03 -10.12
N ILE A 175 21.75 -0.88 -11.31
CA ILE A 175 21.48 -2.01 -12.17
C ILE A 175 22.80 -2.45 -12.78
N ASP A 176 23.15 -3.71 -12.61
CA ASP A 176 24.41 -4.29 -13.09
C ASP A 176 24.13 -5.47 -14.02
N THR A 177 24.85 -5.53 -15.13
CA THR A 177 24.74 -6.58 -16.16
C THR A 177 25.86 -7.62 -16.10
N THR A 178 26.84 -7.42 -15.21
CA THR A 178 27.96 -8.36 -15.06
C THR A 178 27.56 -9.64 -14.34
N ARG A 179 26.48 -9.59 -13.56
CA ARG A 179 25.94 -10.73 -12.82
C ARG A 179 24.42 -10.63 -12.81
N ALA A 180 23.78 -11.73 -13.13
CA ALA A 180 22.35 -11.90 -12.97
C ALA A 180 22.08 -13.36 -12.57
N HIS A 181 21.08 -13.58 -11.73
CA HIS A 181 20.57 -14.91 -11.47
C HIS A 181 19.63 -15.34 -12.60
N SER A 182 18.81 -14.39 -13.06
CA SER A 182 17.88 -14.53 -14.18
C SER A 182 18.05 -13.38 -15.14
N GLY A 183 17.76 -13.59 -16.43
CA GLY A 183 17.79 -12.48 -17.40
C GLY A 183 19.21 -11.95 -17.64
N LYS A 184 19.35 -10.63 -17.71
CA LYS A 184 20.57 -9.92 -18.10
C LYS A 184 21.11 -8.99 -17.02
N SER A 185 20.29 -8.61 -16.03
CA SER A 185 20.73 -7.69 -15.00
C SER A 185 20.24 -8.06 -13.62
N SER A 186 20.91 -7.48 -12.61
CA SER A 186 20.49 -7.58 -11.22
C SER A 186 20.81 -6.30 -10.47
N LEU A 187 20.32 -6.20 -9.24
CA LEU A 187 20.61 -5.08 -8.35
C LEU A 187 21.95 -5.30 -7.65
N ARG A 188 22.98 -4.56 -8.04
CA ARG A 188 24.24 -4.51 -7.30
C ARG A 188 24.12 -3.58 -6.10
N VAL A 189 24.60 -4.03 -4.95
CA VAL A 189 24.58 -3.29 -3.68
C VAL A 189 25.95 -3.35 -3.05
N LYS A 190 26.50 -2.19 -2.69
CA LYS A 190 27.80 -2.07 -2.02
C LYS A 190 27.71 -1.12 -0.84
N THR A 191 28.18 -1.55 0.33
CA THR A 191 28.25 -0.68 1.50
C THR A 191 29.22 0.49 1.28
N THR A 192 28.81 1.70 1.63
CA THR A 192 29.64 2.92 1.48
C THR A 192 30.51 3.21 2.71
N GLY A 193 30.42 2.41 3.76
CA GLY A 193 31.17 2.59 5.00
C GLY A 193 31.56 1.25 5.65
N LYS A 194 32.10 1.33 6.88
CA LYS A 194 32.54 0.16 7.65
C LYS A 194 31.39 -0.60 8.33
N ASP A 195 30.22 0.02 8.44
CA ASP A 195 29.03 -0.55 9.04
C ASP A 195 28.15 -1.26 8.00
N TRP A 196 27.14 -1.97 8.50
CA TRP A 196 26.08 -2.51 7.65
C TRP A 196 25.36 -1.40 6.86
N GLY A 197 25.16 -1.68 5.59
CA GLY A 197 24.25 -0.96 4.72
C GLY A 197 22.90 -1.69 4.58
N THR A 198 21.91 -0.99 4.04
CA THR A 198 20.57 -1.50 3.84
C THR A 198 20.06 -1.11 2.47
N VAL A 199 19.48 -2.08 1.75
CA VAL A 199 18.55 -1.84 0.67
C VAL A 199 17.18 -2.38 1.09
N GLY A 200 16.11 -1.77 0.64
CA GLY A 200 14.78 -2.29 0.93
C GLY A 200 13.74 -1.92 -0.11
N PHE A 201 12.61 -2.59 0.02
CA PHE A 201 11.45 -2.48 -0.84
C PHE A 201 10.27 -2.10 0.05
N ASP A 202 9.62 -0.98 -0.26
CA ASP A 202 8.42 -0.56 0.46
C ASP A 202 7.26 -1.51 0.09
N LEU A 203 6.71 -2.18 1.10
CA LEU A 203 5.57 -3.11 0.99
C LEU A 203 4.27 -2.46 1.47
N ASP A 204 4.37 -1.30 2.08
CA ASP A 204 3.23 -0.63 2.67
C ASP A 204 2.17 -0.32 1.60
N GLN A 205 0.90 -0.58 1.91
CA GLN A 205 -0.26 -0.49 1.00
C GLN A 205 -0.31 -1.53 -0.14
N LEU A 206 0.75 -2.32 -0.36
CA LEU A 206 0.76 -3.41 -1.34
C LEU A 206 0.32 -4.76 -0.74
N MET A 207 0.27 -4.82 0.59
CA MET A 207 0.08 -6.06 1.37
C MET A 207 -1.39 -6.37 1.68
N ASP A 208 -1.70 -7.66 1.60
CA ASP A 208 -2.82 -8.26 2.33
C ASP A 208 -2.37 -8.82 3.68
N PHE A 209 -2.53 -8.00 4.72
CA PHE A 209 -2.22 -8.36 6.11
C PHE A 209 -3.10 -9.48 6.67
N SER A 210 -4.15 -9.89 5.94
CA SER A 210 -4.98 -11.04 6.31
C SER A 210 -4.53 -12.36 5.66
N ALA A 211 -3.80 -12.27 4.55
CA ALA A 211 -3.29 -13.43 3.83
C ALA A 211 -1.96 -13.92 4.41
N ALA A 212 -1.62 -15.19 4.13
CA ALA A 212 -0.26 -15.63 4.28
C ALA A 212 0.62 -14.94 3.23
N GLY A 213 1.91 -14.77 3.51
CA GLY A 213 2.88 -14.20 2.60
C GLY A 213 3.98 -15.19 2.29
N GLU A 214 4.36 -15.31 1.03
CA GLU A 214 5.58 -16.00 0.62
C GLU A 214 6.55 -15.02 0.00
N ILE A 215 7.80 -15.10 0.44
CA ILE A 215 8.87 -14.20 0.01
C ILE A 215 10.02 -15.06 -0.50
N SER A 216 10.58 -14.66 -1.63
CA SER A 216 11.86 -15.20 -2.11
C SER A 216 12.70 -14.12 -2.76
N LEU A 217 14.01 -14.20 -2.60
CA LEU A 217 14.96 -13.44 -3.39
C LEU A 217 16.22 -14.27 -3.60
N TRP A 218 16.96 -13.94 -4.65
CA TRP A 218 18.28 -14.50 -4.89
C TRP A 218 19.36 -13.49 -4.52
N VAL A 219 20.42 -13.99 -3.89
CA VAL A 219 21.56 -13.18 -3.47
C VAL A 219 22.85 -13.84 -3.92
N TYR A 220 23.73 -13.05 -4.53
CA TYR A 220 25.13 -13.39 -4.74
C TYR A 220 25.99 -12.53 -3.82
N ALA A 221 26.81 -13.12 -2.98
CA ALA A 221 27.68 -12.38 -2.05
C ALA A 221 29.15 -12.62 -2.38
N GLU A 222 29.97 -11.56 -2.33
CA GLU A 222 31.43 -11.70 -2.38
C GLU A 222 31.97 -12.42 -1.13
N PRO A 223 33.18 -13.03 -1.16
CA PRO A 223 33.77 -13.77 -0.04
C PRO A 223 33.79 -13.05 1.31
N ALA A 224 34.03 -11.73 1.30
CA ALA A 224 34.05 -10.92 2.52
C ALA A 224 32.68 -10.36 2.91
N ALA A 225 31.65 -10.56 2.07
CA ALA A 225 30.34 -9.96 2.27
C ALA A 225 29.49 -10.77 3.24
N ARG A 226 28.68 -10.07 4.03
CA ARG A 226 27.67 -10.66 4.90
C ARG A 226 26.32 -10.08 4.50
N VAL A 227 25.35 -10.96 4.27
CA VAL A 227 23.99 -10.55 3.88
C VAL A 227 22.98 -11.14 4.85
N SER A 228 21.95 -10.37 5.19
CA SER A 228 20.78 -10.85 5.91
C SER A 228 19.53 -10.18 5.35
N ALA A 229 18.42 -10.90 5.32
CA ALA A 229 17.15 -10.37 4.82
C ALA A 229 16.02 -10.63 5.81
N TYR A 230 15.10 -9.69 5.91
CA TYR A 230 13.95 -9.77 6.82
C TYR A 230 12.85 -8.81 6.40
N VAL A 231 11.62 -9.10 6.80
CA VAL A 231 10.52 -8.14 6.76
C VAL A 231 10.50 -7.38 8.08
N SER A 232 10.41 -6.06 8.00
CA SER A 232 10.25 -5.20 9.17
C SER A 232 9.02 -4.33 9.06
N ALA A 233 8.44 -4.01 10.22
CA ALA A 233 7.33 -3.09 10.34
C ALA A 233 7.55 -2.18 11.56
N GLN A 234 6.86 -1.05 11.59
CA GLN A 234 6.78 -0.18 12.76
C GLN A 234 5.39 -0.31 13.38
N VAL A 235 5.30 -0.28 14.70
CA VAL A 235 4.01 -0.23 15.41
C VAL A 235 3.59 1.23 15.64
N ILE A 236 2.30 1.55 15.47
CA ILE A 236 1.78 2.89 15.78
C ILE A 236 2.13 3.29 17.22
N GLY A 237 2.66 4.50 17.40
CA GLY A 237 3.08 5.03 18.70
C GLY A 237 4.47 4.55 19.16
N ASN A 238 5.04 3.53 18.52
CA ASN A 238 6.41 3.09 18.77
C ASN A 238 7.37 3.73 17.75
N LYS A 239 8.53 4.22 18.20
CA LYS A 239 9.59 4.73 17.31
C LYS A 239 10.40 3.59 16.67
N ASP A 240 10.46 2.44 17.31
CA ASP A 240 11.26 1.32 16.87
C ASP A 240 10.52 0.43 15.87
N ARG A 241 11.31 -0.21 15.00
CA ARG A 241 10.84 -1.22 14.05
C ARG A 241 11.12 -2.60 14.62
N HIS A 242 10.19 -3.54 14.44
CA HIS A 242 10.41 -4.95 14.75
C HIS A 242 10.53 -5.78 13.47
N THR A 243 11.10 -6.98 13.63
CA THR A 243 11.15 -7.98 12.55
C THR A 243 9.87 -8.78 12.56
N VAL A 244 9.14 -8.77 11.44
CA VAL A 244 7.94 -9.60 11.24
C VAL A 244 8.35 -11.03 10.88
N ALA A 245 9.27 -11.17 9.92
CA ALA A 245 9.78 -12.46 9.49
C ALA A 245 11.24 -12.36 9.04
N ARG A 246 12.01 -13.41 9.30
CA ARG A 246 13.38 -13.54 8.78
C ARG A 246 13.33 -14.24 7.43
N VAL A 247 13.99 -13.68 6.43
CA VAL A 247 14.14 -14.28 5.11
C VAL A 247 15.47 -15.02 5.09
N ALA A 248 15.40 -16.34 5.19
CA ALA A 248 16.52 -17.19 5.54
C ALA A 248 16.92 -18.09 4.37
N GLY A 249 18.20 -18.44 4.36
CA GLY A 249 18.82 -19.35 3.40
C GLY A 249 20.31 -19.43 3.69
N LYS A 250 20.96 -20.49 3.21
CA LYS A 250 22.41 -20.64 3.35
C LYS A 250 23.09 -19.82 2.27
N ILE A 251 23.91 -18.84 2.67
CA ILE A 251 24.68 -18.03 1.74
C ILE A 251 26.07 -18.65 1.59
N GLU A 252 26.38 -19.03 0.35
CA GLU A 252 27.70 -19.47 -0.06
C GLU A 252 28.34 -18.38 -0.90
N PRO A 253 29.43 -17.77 -0.44
CA PRO A 253 30.08 -16.72 -1.22
C PRO A 253 30.51 -17.22 -2.59
N GLY A 254 30.38 -16.36 -3.59
CA GLY A 254 30.70 -16.72 -4.97
C GLY A 254 29.59 -17.47 -5.71
N LYS A 255 28.41 -17.69 -5.09
CA LYS A 255 27.27 -18.39 -5.70
C LYS A 255 25.95 -17.64 -5.47
N TRP A 256 25.02 -17.82 -6.41
CA TRP A 256 23.64 -17.42 -6.22
C TRP A 256 22.95 -18.33 -5.21
N CYS A 257 22.41 -17.72 -4.16
CA CYS A 257 21.75 -18.42 -3.07
C CYS A 257 20.33 -17.87 -2.89
N GLN A 258 19.36 -18.77 -2.77
CA GLN A 258 17.98 -18.38 -2.57
C GLN A 258 17.70 -18.16 -1.08
N LEU A 259 17.12 -17.02 -0.74
CA LEU A 259 16.57 -16.74 0.58
C LEU A 259 15.04 -16.78 0.51
N LYS A 260 14.40 -17.39 1.50
CA LYS A 260 12.93 -17.52 1.56
C LYS A 260 12.37 -17.21 2.94
N ALA A 261 11.13 -16.74 2.96
CA ALA A 261 10.31 -16.69 4.17
C ALA A 261 8.87 -17.05 3.84
N GLN A 262 8.18 -17.57 4.85
CA GLN A 262 6.73 -17.60 4.89
C GLN A 262 6.26 -16.78 6.09
N ILE A 263 5.17 -16.06 5.89
CA ILE A 263 4.48 -15.29 6.93
C ILE A 263 3.09 -15.92 7.02
N PRO A 264 2.76 -16.62 8.12
CA PRO A 264 1.44 -17.23 8.26
C PRO A 264 0.33 -16.18 8.21
N ALA A 265 -0.86 -16.57 7.74
CA ALA A 265 -2.05 -15.74 7.86
C ALA A 265 -2.30 -15.38 9.34
N GLY A 266 -2.62 -14.12 9.61
CA GLY A 266 -2.84 -13.60 10.97
C GLY A 266 -1.57 -13.34 11.79
N TYR A 267 -0.37 -13.56 11.24
CA TYR A 267 0.88 -13.23 11.92
C TYR A 267 1.21 -11.73 11.88
N TRP A 268 0.62 -11.02 10.93
CA TRP A 268 0.69 -9.57 10.83
C TRP A 268 -0.03 -8.93 12.01
N ARG A 269 0.62 -7.98 12.68
CA ARG A 269 -0.11 -7.21 13.68
C ARG A 269 -0.94 -6.16 12.97
N MET A 270 -2.19 -6.04 13.41
CA MET A 270 -3.08 -5.05 12.84
C MET A 270 -2.52 -3.64 13.01
N ASP A 271 -1.74 -3.30 14.03
CA ASP A 271 -1.18 -1.97 14.27
C ASP A 271 0.15 -1.66 13.54
N GLU A 272 0.60 -2.54 12.63
CA GLU A 272 1.81 -2.33 11.84
C GLU A 272 1.64 -1.29 10.72
N LYS A 273 2.72 -0.55 10.46
CA LYS A 273 2.89 0.42 9.37
C LYS A 273 4.31 0.41 8.82
N ASP A 274 4.48 1.07 7.68
CA ASP A 274 5.78 1.26 7.02
C ASP A 274 6.48 -0.08 6.77
N VAL A 275 5.72 -1.08 6.31
CA VAL A 275 6.21 -2.45 6.15
C VAL A 275 7.20 -2.52 4.99
N ARG A 276 8.32 -3.20 5.21
CA ARG A 276 9.45 -3.24 4.27
C ARG A 276 10.07 -4.62 4.22
N LEU A 277 10.37 -5.10 3.01
CA LEU A 277 11.36 -6.14 2.81
C LEU A 277 12.74 -5.46 2.85
N VAL A 278 13.61 -5.94 3.73
CA VAL A 278 14.91 -5.34 4.00
C VAL A 278 15.99 -6.37 3.70
N VAL A 279 17.00 -5.97 2.93
CA VAL A 279 18.24 -6.70 2.76
C VAL A 279 19.37 -5.85 3.33
N ARG A 280 19.96 -6.33 4.42
CA ARG A 280 21.16 -5.75 5.00
C ARG A 280 22.38 -6.42 4.41
N THR A 281 23.37 -5.62 4.05
CA THR A 281 24.65 -6.10 3.55
C THR A 281 25.81 -5.42 4.27
N HIS A 282 26.90 -6.14 4.46
CA HIS A 282 28.22 -5.63 4.79
C HIS A 282 29.14 -6.10 3.67
N GLY A 283 29.77 -5.18 2.93
CA GLY A 283 30.49 -5.51 1.70
C GLY A 283 29.62 -5.38 0.44
N GLU A 284 29.89 -6.24 -0.53
CA GLU A 284 29.32 -6.17 -1.88
C GLU A 284 28.53 -7.44 -2.22
N CYS A 285 27.32 -7.24 -2.75
CA CYS A 285 26.44 -8.33 -3.17
C CYS A 285 25.53 -7.91 -4.33
N TRP A 286 24.92 -8.90 -4.98
CA TRP A 286 23.87 -8.72 -5.98
C TRP A 286 22.58 -9.35 -5.49
N ILE A 287 21.46 -8.73 -5.83
CA ILE A 287 20.11 -9.17 -5.49
C ILE A 287 19.31 -9.28 -6.78
N ASP A 288 18.57 -10.36 -6.93
CA ASP A 288 17.79 -10.63 -8.14
C ASP A 288 16.52 -11.41 -7.82
N SER A 289 15.55 -11.40 -8.72
CA SER A 289 14.31 -12.19 -8.66
C SER A 289 13.61 -12.02 -7.31
N VAL A 290 13.41 -10.77 -6.90
CA VAL A 290 12.74 -10.45 -5.64
C VAL A 290 11.25 -10.62 -5.83
N LYS A 291 10.68 -11.61 -5.14
CA LYS A 291 9.27 -11.93 -5.22
C LYS A 291 8.65 -11.90 -3.84
N MET A 292 7.49 -11.28 -3.76
CA MET A 292 6.60 -11.42 -2.63
C MET A 292 5.20 -11.65 -3.15
N ARG A 293 4.54 -12.69 -2.62
CA ARG A 293 3.17 -13.03 -2.98
C ARG A 293 2.30 -13.25 -1.76
N ALA A 294 1.04 -12.82 -1.86
CA ALA A 294 0.01 -13.24 -0.92
C ALA A 294 -0.48 -14.64 -1.32
N VAL A 295 -0.56 -15.54 -0.35
CA VAL A 295 -1.02 -16.92 -0.49
C VAL A 295 -2.26 -17.10 0.38
N ARG A 296 -3.31 -17.67 -0.21
CA ARG A 296 -4.57 -18.01 0.45
C ARG A 296 -4.66 -19.51 0.66
#